data_AF-A0A1F3Y722-F1
#
_entry.id   AF-A0A1F3Y722-F1
#
_cell.length_a   1.000
_cell.length_b   1.000
_cell.length_c   1.000
_cell.angle_alpha   90.00
_cell.angle_beta   90.00
_cell.angle_gamma   90.00
#
_symmetry.space_group_name_H-M   'P 1'
#
loop_
_entity.id
_entity.type
_entity.pdbx_description
1 polymer ?
#
loop_
_entity_poly.entity_id
_entity_poly.type
_entity_poly.pdbx_seq_one_letter_code
_entity_poly.pdbx_strand_id
1 'polypeptide(L)'
;MATTRETVKLLCKSILTRLENKKSIMYPPRLRQIVQDEIYTLIGTFIMTDEDLRDKTLAKMGARADLLQDSQFTESDQYKAARAVVRASFGDDVLNGFYYLKSMKEIAGIIAKYMMRSSHIDDVFDSDEDMERQVVETMQKFNPAELH
;
A
#
# COMPACT_ATOMS: atom_id res chain seq x y z
N MET A 1 9.90 10.69 6.05
CA MET A 1 8.93 10.09 7.00
C MET A 1 8.86 8.61 6.70
N ALA A 2 8.87 7.72 7.69
CA ALA A 2 8.69 6.29 7.43
C ALA A 2 7.21 6.02 7.11
N THR A 3 6.93 5.18 6.12
CA THR A 3 5.55 4.78 5.81
C THR A 3 5.02 3.84 6.89
N THR A 4 3.73 4.00 7.20
CA THR A 4 2.98 3.23 8.19
C THR A 4 1.66 2.75 7.59
N ARG A 5 0.91 1.91 8.30
CA ARG A 5 -0.43 1.50 7.86
C ARG A 5 -1.39 2.68 7.66
N GLU A 6 -1.20 3.77 8.40
CA GLU A 6 -1.97 5.00 8.21
C GLU A 6 -1.64 5.67 6.86
N THR A 7 -0.37 5.67 6.43
CA THR A 7 -0.01 6.21 5.11
C THR A 7 -0.67 5.45 3.95
N VAL A 8 -0.94 4.14 4.11
CA VAL A 8 -1.69 3.35 3.12
C VAL A 8 -3.17 3.76 3.09
N LYS A 9 -3.78 4.06 4.25
CA LYS A 9 -5.14 4.61 4.29
C LYS A 9 -5.23 5.97 3.61
N LEU A 10 -4.21 6.83 3.81
CA LEU A 10 -4.11 8.12 3.13
C LEU A 10 -3.96 7.96 1.62
N LEU A 11 -3.22 6.95 1.16
CA LEU A 11 -3.17 6.59 -0.26
C LEU A 11 -4.55 6.19 -0.79
N CYS A 12 -5.28 5.32 -0.08
CA CYS A 12 -6.65 4.92 -0.46
C CYS A 12 -7.58 6.13 -0.54
N LYS A 13 -7.50 7.03 0.45
CA LYS A 13 -8.23 8.30 0.45
C LYS A 13 -7.85 9.19 -0.74
N SER A 14 -6.57 9.28 -1.07
CA SER A 14 -6.08 10.07 -2.21
C SER A 14 -6.63 9.54 -3.54
N ILE A 15 -6.62 8.22 -3.72
CA ILE A 15 -7.22 7.54 -4.89
C ILE A 15 -8.71 7.91 -5.01
N LEU A 16 -9.49 7.73 -3.94
CA LEU A 16 -10.91 8.08 -3.93
C LEU A 16 -11.16 9.56 -4.24
N THR A 17 -10.42 10.44 -3.57
CA THR A 17 -10.54 11.89 -3.76
C THR A 17 -10.24 12.28 -5.20
N ARG A 18 -9.25 11.65 -5.84
CA ARG A 18 -8.91 11.88 -7.24
C ARG A 18 -10.04 11.45 -8.18
N LEU A 19 -10.61 10.26 -7.96
CA LEU A 19 -11.71 9.73 -8.77
C LEU A 19 -12.99 10.57 -8.61
N GLU A 20 -13.33 10.98 -7.38
CA GLU A 20 -14.45 11.92 -7.12
C GLU A 20 -14.22 13.27 -7.81
N ASN A 21 -13.02 13.86 -7.66
CA ASN A 21 -12.71 15.18 -8.23
C ASN A 21 -12.73 15.20 -9.76
N LYS A 22 -12.38 14.08 -10.40
CA LYS A 22 -12.48 13.91 -11.85
C LYS A 22 -13.87 13.52 -12.32
N LYS A 23 -14.83 13.33 -11.40
CA LYS A 23 -16.19 12.86 -11.67
C LYS A 23 -16.22 11.47 -12.32
N SER A 24 -15.24 10.63 -12.00
CA SER A 24 -15.16 9.24 -12.46
C SER A 24 -16.13 8.34 -11.71
N ILE A 25 -16.39 8.66 -10.44
CA ILE A 25 -17.30 7.95 -9.54
C ILE A 25 -18.15 8.95 -8.76
N MET A 26 -19.34 8.52 -8.33
CA MET A 26 -20.19 9.25 -7.40
C MET A 26 -20.73 8.29 -6.34
N TYR A 27 -20.79 8.77 -5.10
CA TYR A 27 -21.41 8.06 -3.98
C TYR A 27 -21.83 9.06 -2.90
N PRO A 28 -22.76 8.70 -1.99
CA PRO A 28 -23.24 9.61 -0.97
C PRO A 28 -22.13 9.97 0.01
N PRO A 29 -21.96 11.24 0.43
CA PRO A 29 -20.88 11.66 1.33
C PRO A 29 -20.79 10.86 2.64
N ARG A 30 -21.93 10.37 3.14
CA ARG A 30 -22.02 9.52 4.33
C ARG A 30 -21.32 8.16 4.18
N LEU A 31 -21.15 7.66 2.96
CA LEU A 31 -20.50 6.38 2.68
C LEU A 31 -18.98 6.51 2.49
N ARG A 32 -18.42 7.73 2.48
CA ARG A 32 -16.99 7.95 2.20
C ARG A 32 -16.06 7.13 3.08
N GLN A 33 -16.32 7.09 4.38
CA GLN A 33 -15.49 6.31 5.30
C GLN A 33 -15.60 4.81 5.01
N ILE A 34 -16.82 4.32 4.73
CA ILE A 34 -17.07 2.90 4.41
C ILE A 34 -16.32 2.51 3.14
N VAL A 35 -16.47 3.29 2.06
CA VAL A 35 -15.80 3.03 0.78
C VAL A 35 -14.27 3.08 0.95
N GLN A 36 -13.74 4.01 1.75
CA GLN A 36 -12.31 4.08 2.04
C GLN A 36 -11.81 2.83 2.79
N ASP A 37 -12.54 2.38 3.80
CA ASP A 37 -12.18 1.20 4.60
C ASP A 37 -12.30 -0.10 3.79
N GLU A 38 -13.28 -0.21 2.89
CA GLU A 38 -13.44 -1.33 1.98
C GLU A 38 -12.26 -1.42 0.99
N ILE A 39 -11.87 -0.30 0.38
CA ILE A 39 -10.68 -0.26 -0.50
C ILE A 39 -9.42 -0.63 0.28
N TYR A 40 -9.25 -0.07 1.48
CA TYR A 40 -8.11 -0.42 2.33
C TYR A 40 -8.06 -1.92 2.64
N THR A 41 -9.22 -2.53 2.92
CA THR A 41 -9.33 -3.97 3.15
C THR A 41 -8.95 -4.78 1.91
N LEU A 42 -9.35 -4.32 0.73
CA LEU A 42 -9.07 -5.00 -0.54
C LEU A 42 -7.58 -4.95 -0.93
N ILE A 43 -6.92 -3.80 -0.75
CA ILE A 43 -5.57 -3.60 -1.29
C ILE A 43 -4.47 -3.53 -0.24
N GLY A 44 -4.81 -3.26 1.02
CA GLY A 44 -3.84 -2.98 2.08
C GLY A 44 -2.89 -4.13 2.37
N THR A 45 -3.32 -5.38 2.12
CA THR A 45 -2.47 -6.57 2.25
C THR A 45 -1.42 -6.68 1.15
N PHE A 46 -1.63 -6.04 -0.01
CA PHE A 46 -0.69 -6.02 -1.13
C PHE A 46 0.31 -4.87 -1.05
N ILE A 47 0.17 -3.96 -0.08
CA ILE A 47 1.04 -2.79 0.08
C ILE A 47 1.71 -2.91 1.45
N MET A 48 3.02 -3.16 1.43
CA MET A 48 3.85 -3.18 2.64
C MET A 48 4.51 -1.82 2.84
N THR A 49 4.83 -1.52 4.09
CA THR A 49 5.38 -0.23 4.55
C THR A 49 6.76 -0.40 5.18
N ASP A 50 7.45 0.71 5.47
CA ASP A 50 8.71 0.71 6.21
C ASP A 50 8.54 0.18 7.63
N GLU A 51 7.37 0.40 8.24
CA GLU A 51 6.97 -0.19 9.52
C GLU A 51 6.88 -1.72 9.40
N ASP A 52 6.18 -2.25 8.40
CA ASP A 52 6.09 -3.70 8.18
C ASP A 52 7.47 -4.34 7.92
N LEU A 53 8.33 -3.64 7.17
CA LEU A 53 9.70 -4.09 6.92
C LEU A 53 10.50 -4.16 8.22
N ARG A 54 10.39 -3.15 9.07
CA ARG A 54 11.06 -3.12 10.38
C ARG A 54 10.57 -4.26 11.26
N ASP A 55 9.26 -4.43 11.39
CA ASP A 55 8.67 -5.44 12.28
C ASP A 55 9.01 -6.85 11.83
N LYS A 56 8.95 -7.13 10.52
CA LYS A 56 9.38 -8.43 9.97
C LYS A 56 10.88 -8.67 10.12
N THR A 57 11.70 -7.62 10.04
CA THR A 57 13.14 -7.71 10.29
C THR A 57 13.41 -8.10 11.74
N LEU A 58 12.77 -7.43 12.69
CA LEU A 58 12.90 -7.73 14.12
C LEU A 58 12.40 -9.14 14.44
N ALA A 59 11.24 -9.54 13.90
CA ALA A 59 10.72 -10.90 14.07
C ALA A 59 11.68 -11.97 13.53
N LYS A 60 12.31 -11.72 12.38
CA LYS A 60 13.29 -12.64 11.78
C LYS A 60 14.58 -12.74 12.58
N MET A 61 15.01 -11.64 13.20
CA MET A 61 16.15 -11.63 14.12
C MET A 61 15.82 -12.39 15.41
N GLY A 62 14.65 -12.14 16.02
CA GLY A 62 14.20 -12.86 17.22
C GLY A 62 14.08 -14.36 16.99
N ALA A 63 13.54 -14.78 15.85
CA ALA A 63 13.46 -16.19 15.45
C ALA A 63 14.84 -16.84 15.15
N ARG A 64 15.88 -16.04 14.95
CA ARG A 64 17.26 -16.50 14.72
C ARG A 64 18.19 -16.19 15.88
N ALA A 65 17.67 -15.70 17.02
CA ALA A 65 18.48 -15.29 18.16
C ALA A 65 19.37 -16.45 18.64
N ASP A 66 18.85 -17.67 18.64
CA ASP A 66 19.57 -18.88 19.06
C ASP A 66 20.67 -19.30 18.07
N LEU A 67 20.56 -18.92 16.78
CA LEU A 67 21.56 -19.21 15.74
C LEU A 67 22.61 -18.10 15.57
N LEU A 68 22.31 -16.89 16.09
CA LEU A 68 23.16 -15.70 15.95
C LEU A 68 24.17 -15.54 17.09
N GLN A 69 24.00 -16.28 18.21
CA GLN A 69 24.95 -16.26 19.33
C GLN A 69 26.37 -16.72 18.94
N ASP A 70 26.51 -17.53 17.90
CA ASP A 70 27.80 -18.03 17.39
C ASP A 70 28.46 -17.12 16.33
N SER A 71 27.84 -15.99 16.01
CA SER A 71 28.31 -15.12 14.92
C SER A 71 29.03 -13.88 15.46
N GLN A 72 30.28 -13.63 15.00
CA GLN A 72 31.10 -12.47 15.39
C GLN A 72 30.56 -11.11 14.92
N PHE A 73 29.30 -11.05 14.44
CA PHE A 73 28.71 -9.83 13.91
C PHE A 73 28.16 -8.95 15.03
N THR A 74 28.35 -7.63 14.88
CA THR A 74 27.68 -6.64 15.73
C THR A 74 26.17 -6.68 15.49
N GLU A 75 25.36 -6.32 16.50
CA GLU A 75 23.89 -6.26 16.36
C GLU A 75 23.44 -5.40 15.17
N SER A 76 24.20 -4.33 14.86
CA SER A 76 23.96 -3.45 13.71
C SER A 76 24.13 -4.18 12.37
N ASP A 77 25.15 -5.04 12.25
CA ASP A 77 25.41 -5.80 11.03
C ASP A 77 24.40 -6.94 10.85
N GLN A 78 24.01 -7.59 11.96
CA GLN A 78 22.93 -8.58 11.96
C GLN A 78 21.60 -7.96 11.51
N TYR A 79 21.27 -6.77 11.99
CA TYR A 79 20.07 -6.04 11.56
C TYR A 79 20.11 -5.68 10.07
N LYS A 80 21.24 -5.18 9.56
CA LYS A 80 21.39 -4.86 8.13
C LYS A 80 21.24 -6.11 7.26
N ALA A 81 21.87 -7.22 7.64
CA ALA A 81 21.75 -8.48 6.94
C ALA A 81 20.31 -9.01 6.96
N ALA A 82 19.66 -9.03 8.12
CA ALA A 82 18.27 -9.46 8.25
C ALA A 82 17.32 -8.58 7.40
N ARG A 83 17.50 -7.26 7.46
CA ARG A 83 16.71 -6.30 6.67
C ARG A 83 16.89 -6.52 5.17
N ALA A 84 18.10 -6.80 4.70
CA ALA A 84 18.36 -7.09 3.29
C ALA A 84 17.62 -8.34 2.82
N VAL A 85 17.61 -9.41 3.64
CA VAL A 85 16.88 -10.65 3.30
C VAL A 85 15.37 -10.44 3.35
N VAL A 86 14.84 -9.69 4.33
CA VAL A 86 13.40 -9.38 4.37
C VAL A 86 13.01 -8.50 3.18
N ARG A 87 13.82 -7.49 2.83
CA ARG A 87 13.59 -6.66 1.66
C ARG A 87 13.58 -7.47 0.36
N ALA A 88 14.47 -8.45 0.22
CA ALA A 88 14.46 -9.36 -0.93
C ALA A 88 13.21 -10.26 -1.02
N SER A 89 12.44 -10.38 0.07
CA SER A 89 11.15 -11.07 0.08
C SER A 89 9.96 -10.15 -0.21
N PHE A 90 10.20 -8.84 -0.32
CA PHE A 90 9.19 -7.86 -0.72
C PHE A 90 9.30 -7.70 -2.24
N GLY A 91 8.19 -7.40 -2.92
CA GLY A 91 8.18 -7.27 -4.38
C GLY A 91 9.18 -6.20 -4.87
N ASP A 92 9.61 -6.34 -6.12
CA ASP A 92 10.59 -5.42 -6.74
C ASP A 92 10.04 -4.00 -6.93
N ASP A 93 8.71 -3.85 -6.96
CA ASP A 93 8.03 -2.58 -7.07
C ASP A 93 8.07 -1.83 -5.73
N VAL A 94 9.06 -0.93 -5.60
CA VAL A 94 9.23 -0.03 -4.46
C VAL A 94 9.05 1.42 -4.91
N LEU A 95 8.13 2.13 -4.26
CA LEU A 95 7.91 3.55 -4.53
C LEU A 95 7.53 4.30 -3.27
N ASN A 96 8.25 5.39 -2.98
CA ASN A 96 7.96 6.32 -1.87
C ASN A 96 7.80 5.65 -0.49
N GLY A 97 8.55 4.56 -0.24
CA GLY A 97 8.48 3.78 1.00
C GLY A 97 7.34 2.76 1.05
N PHE A 98 6.57 2.60 -0.04
CA PHE A 98 5.68 1.46 -0.23
C PHE A 98 6.39 0.36 -1.02
N TYR A 99 6.11 -0.88 -0.62
CA TYR A 99 6.61 -2.07 -1.27
C TYR A 99 5.41 -2.89 -1.72
N TYR A 100 5.21 -2.98 -3.03
CA TYR A 100 4.02 -3.60 -3.61
C TYR A 100 4.26 -5.10 -3.84
N LEU A 101 3.36 -5.93 -3.31
CA LEU A 101 3.38 -7.39 -3.49
C LEU A 101 2.70 -7.85 -4.78
N LYS A 102 1.97 -6.95 -5.42
CA LYS A 102 1.37 -7.09 -6.75
C LYS A 102 1.72 -5.86 -7.55
N SER A 103 1.74 -5.96 -8.88
CA SER A 103 1.97 -4.78 -9.71
C SER A 103 0.91 -3.71 -9.44
N MET A 104 1.28 -2.42 -9.55
CA MET A 104 0.31 -1.33 -9.37
C MET A 104 -0.88 -1.45 -10.33
N LYS A 105 -0.67 -2.02 -11.53
CA LYS A 105 -1.74 -2.28 -12.50
C LYS A 105 -2.74 -3.31 -11.97
N GLU A 106 -2.29 -4.40 -11.37
CA GLU A 106 -3.19 -5.39 -10.76
C GLU A 106 -3.98 -4.80 -9.59
N ILE A 107 -3.33 -3.98 -8.75
CA ILE A 107 -4.00 -3.28 -7.64
C ILE A 107 -5.07 -2.32 -8.19
N ALA A 108 -4.72 -1.56 -9.22
CA ALA A 108 -5.65 -0.66 -9.90
C ALA A 108 -6.87 -1.41 -10.48
N GLY A 109 -6.66 -2.57 -11.10
CA GLY A 109 -7.75 -3.41 -11.61
C GLY A 109 -8.65 -3.98 -10.51
N ILE A 110 -8.11 -4.27 -9.32
CA ILE A 110 -8.93 -4.64 -8.15
C ILE A 110 -9.83 -3.48 -7.72
N ILE A 111 -9.28 -2.27 -7.66
CA ILE A 111 -10.03 -1.06 -7.28
C ILE A 111 -11.10 -0.75 -8.33
N ALA A 112 -10.76 -0.76 -9.62
CA ALA A 112 -11.71 -0.49 -10.71
C ALA A 112 -12.89 -1.47 -10.68
N LYS A 113 -12.61 -2.78 -10.53
CA LYS A 113 -13.66 -3.79 -10.37
C LYS A 113 -14.54 -3.57 -9.15
N TYR A 114 -13.96 -3.12 -8.04
CA TYR A 114 -14.74 -2.77 -6.86
C TYR A 114 -15.67 -1.57 -7.14
N MET A 115 -15.17 -0.51 -7.81
CA MET A 115 -16.00 0.66 -8.14
C MET A 115 -17.22 0.28 -8.97
N MET A 116 -17.07 -0.65 -9.91
CA MET A 116 -18.16 -1.08 -10.80
C MET A 116 -19.15 -2.05 -10.16
N ARG A 117 -18.81 -2.66 -9.02
CA ARG A 117 -19.62 -3.74 -8.42
C ARG A 117 -20.16 -3.40 -7.04
N SER A 118 -19.57 -2.42 -6.36
CA SER A 118 -19.95 -2.07 -5.00
C SER A 118 -21.33 -1.41 -4.99
N SER A 119 -22.20 -1.87 -4.10
CA SER A 119 -23.49 -1.22 -3.82
C SER A 119 -23.35 0.13 -3.10
N HIS A 120 -22.14 0.49 -2.67
CA HIS A 120 -21.84 1.78 -2.04
C HIS A 120 -21.44 2.86 -3.05
N ILE A 121 -21.28 2.49 -4.34
CA ILE A 121 -21.02 3.42 -5.44
C ILE A 121 -22.32 3.61 -6.20
N ASP A 122 -22.78 4.85 -6.35
CA ASP A 122 -24.03 5.18 -7.02
C ASP A 122 -23.84 5.10 -8.54
N ASP A 123 -22.81 5.80 -9.05
CA ASP A 123 -22.53 5.89 -10.47
C ASP A 123 -21.03 5.79 -10.76
N VAL A 124 -20.70 5.13 -11.87
CA VAL A 124 -19.36 5.05 -12.46
C VAL A 124 -19.44 5.58 -13.89
N PHE A 125 -18.66 6.61 -14.19
CA PHE A 125 -18.73 7.32 -15.47
C PHE A 125 -17.56 6.99 -16.41
N ASP A 126 -16.47 6.44 -15.89
CA ASP A 126 -15.27 6.08 -16.65
C ASP A 126 -15.24 4.60 -17.02
N SER A 127 -14.49 4.29 -18.09
CA SER A 127 -14.15 2.91 -18.46
C SER A 127 -13.21 2.25 -17.44
N ASP A 128 -13.17 0.91 -17.40
CA ASP A 128 -12.21 0.15 -16.57
C ASP A 128 -10.77 0.65 -16.81
N GLU A 129 -10.39 0.81 -18.07
CA GLU A 129 -9.03 1.20 -18.46
C GLU A 129 -8.68 2.62 -18.00
N ASP A 130 -9.61 3.56 -18.13
CA ASP A 130 -9.42 4.93 -17.67
C ASP A 130 -9.32 5.02 -16.16
N MET A 131 -10.12 4.23 -15.45
CA MET A 131 -10.08 4.16 -14.00
C MET A 131 -8.77 3.55 -13.51
N GLU A 132 -8.36 2.42 -14.09
CA GLU A 132 -7.08 1.77 -13.78
C GLU A 132 -5.92 2.75 -13.96
N ARG A 133 -5.88 3.45 -15.10
CA ARG A 133 -4.84 4.45 -15.38
C ARG A 133 -4.80 5.54 -14.31
N GLN A 134 -5.96 6.08 -13.90
CA GLN A 134 -6.03 7.13 -12.89
C GLN A 134 -5.57 6.65 -11.51
N VAL A 135 -5.91 5.42 -11.14
CA VAL A 135 -5.46 4.82 -9.89
C VAL A 135 -3.93 4.65 -9.91
N VAL A 136 -3.36 4.10 -10.98
CA VAL A 136 -1.91 3.96 -11.14
C VAL A 136 -1.21 5.32 -11.07
N GLU A 137 -1.71 6.32 -11.81
CA GLU A 137 -1.15 7.69 -11.77
C GLU A 137 -1.17 8.27 -10.35
N THR A 138 -2.23 8.00 -9.59
CA THR A 138 -2.36 8.49 -8.22
C THR A 138 -1.36 7.80 -7.30
N MET A 139 -1.23 6.48 -7.39
CA MET A 139 -0.22 5.71 -6.64
C MET A 139 1.20 6.17 -6.95
N GLN A 140 1.49 6.46 -8.23
CA GLN A 140 2.81 6.92 -8.67
C GLN A 140 3.16 8.32 -8.14
N LYS A 141 2.17 9.22 -8.08
CA LYS A 141 2.36 10.61 -7.65
C LYS A 141 2.21 10.79 -6.13
N PHE A 142 1.70 9.79 -5.42
CA PHE A 142 1.49 9.89 -3.99
C PHE A 142 2.82 9.94 -3.26
N ASN A 143 3.08 11.05 -2.58
CA ASN A 143 4.25 11.24 -1.76
C ASN A 143 3.84 11.39 -0.27
N PRO A 144 4.12 10.41 0.59
CA PRO A 144 3.82 10.50 2.02
C PRO A 144 4.48 11.71 2.72
N ALA A 145 5.58 12.23 2.17
CA ALA A 145 6.30 13.37 2.76
C ALA A 145 5.62 14.73 2.53
N GLU A 146 4.69 14.81 1.58
CA GLU A 146 3.97 16.05 1.23
C GLU A 146 2.58 16.13 1.91
N LEU A 147 2.25 15.13 2.72
CA LEU A 147 1.03 15.11 3.53
C LEU A 147 1.26 15.94 4.79
N HIS A 148 1.10 17.26 4.68
CA HIS A 148 1.10 18.21 5.79
C HIS A 148 -0.27 18.33 6.46
#